data_AF-A0A2E1JDN5-F1
#
_entry.id   AF-A0A2E1JDN5-F1
#
_cell.length_a   1.000
_cell.length_b   1.000
_cell.length_c   1.000
_cell.angle_alpha   90.00
_cell.angle_beta   90.00
_cell.angle_gamma   90.00
#
_symmetry.space_group_name_H-M   'P 1'
#
loop_
_entity.id
_entity.type
_entity.pdbx_description
1 polymer ?
#
loop_
_entity_poly.entity_id
_entity_poly.type
_entity_poly.pdbx_seq_one_letter_code
_entity_poly.pdbx_strand_id
1 'polypeptide(L)'
;MEVVLRKFITLVLALFLVSSLTVACGGGDTSSSTDESNSSSSTDESVEDSTSSQQASEDSRDALIEVIFSEFIDNYDFSVCLVDAVQASTGWTYEDLLDDVVNNDGNGTGEIDEEVISCLSYLDDEEIAELTGGTDDLELPVDETNSAEALENDSEESWTILIYLMGDTDLEEYALGDIVEMAAVPDSPNLNIVTFFDRSEDHTNEGVLNVPDFTDTKIFQVTNGELLVLNDNLGEKNLGSAETFAEFIDYGLSAFPADRTGLILWDHGAGWPGMGPDEDSGYDILTLQEMVLGLELGLANSEIDKLDLIGFDACLMATYEVAKKMAPFANIMVASQELEPGHGWDYEVLEVITTNPSIEAAELGIEITNSYLDHAVSYGTEID
;
A
#
# COMPACT_ATOMS: atom_id res chain seq x y z
N MET A 1 9.45 -2.60 -5.04
CA MET A 1 8.57 -1.68 -5.79
C MET A 1 8.78 -0.20 -5.40
N GLU A 2 9.03 0.12 -4.13
CA GLU A 2 9.38 1.49 -3.69
C GLU A 2 10.71 2.03 -4.26
N VAL A 3 11.67 1.14 -4.54
CA VAL A 3 12.95 1.49 -5.20
C VAL A 3 12.78 1.70 -6.72
N VAL A 4 11.86 0.94 -7.35
CA VAL A 4 11.41 1.10 -8.75
C VAL A 4 10.78 2.47 -8.92
N LEU A 5 9.85 2.79 -8.02
CA LEU A 5 9.17 4.07 -7.98
C LEU A 5 10.16 5.21 -7.66
N ARG A 6 11.14 5.01 -6.78
CA ARG A 6 12.17 6.03 -6.48
C ARG A 6 13.08 6.36 -7.64
N LYS A 7 13.54 5.38 -8.44
CA LYS A 7 14.42 5.66 -9.59
C LYS A 7 13.66 6.02 -10.85
N PHE A 8 12.44 5.54 -11.03
CA PHE A 8 11.50 6.07 -12.01
C PHE A 8 11.11 7.52 -11.70
N ILE A 9 10.85 7.83 -10.41
CA ILE A 9 10.76 9.20 -9.90
C ILE A 9 12.10 9.92 -10.09
N THR A 10 13.27 9.29 -9.93
CA THR A 10 14.58 9.95 -10.20
C THR A 10 14.84 10.15 -11.69
N LEU A 11 14.25 9.35 -12.59
CA LEU A 11 14.32 9.47 -14.04
C LEU A 11 13.41 10.60 -14.53
N VAL A 12 12.17 10.62 -14.02
CA VAL A 12 11.20 11.71 -14.19
C VAL A 12 11.70 12.99 -13.49
N LEU A 13 12.36 12.89 -12.34
CA LEU A 13 13.00 14.02 -11.63
C LEU A 13 14.37 14.39 -12.20
N ALA A 14 15.08 13.54 -12.93
CA ALA A 14 16.31 13.90 -13.64
C ALA A 14 15.97 14.69 -14.90
N LEU A 15 14.81 14.40 -15.51
CA LEU A 15 14.12 15.31 -16.43
C LEU A 15 13.68 16.62 -15.74
N PHE A 16 13.64 16.70 -14.40
CA PHE A 16 13.17 17.88 -13.66
C PHE A 16 14.14 18.54 -12.67
N LEU A 17 15.35 18.06 -12.35
CA LEU A 17 16.32 18.71 -11.43
C LEU A 17 17.59 17.86 -11.18
N VAL A 18 18.77 18.45 -11.47
CA VAL A 18 20.03 18.14 -10.75
C VAL A 18 20.69 19.44 -10.27
N SER A 19 20.94 19.51 -8.96
CA SER A 19 21.74 20.53 -8.26
C SER A 19 22.88 19.81 -7.50
N SER A 20 24.03 20.35 -7.10
CA SER A 20 24.59 21.71 -7.01
C SER A 20 26.10 21.62 -6.68
N LEU A 21 26.91 22.65 -6.99
CA LEU A 21 27.93 23.24 -6.09
C LEU A 21 28.61 24.50 -6.69
N THR A 22 28.20 25.66 -6.14
CA THR A 22 28.97 26.87 -5.75
C THR A 22 29.64 27.85 -6.74
N VAL A 23 29.09 29.09 -6.68
CA VAL A 23 29.73 30.38 -6.30
C VAL A 23 30.17 31.39 -7.38
N ALA A 24 29.51 32.57 -7.30
CA ALA A 24 29.94 33.96 -7.54
C ALA A 24 30.28 34.43 -8.96
N CYS A 25 29.48 35.37 -9.49
CA CYS A 25 29.73 36.82 -9.41
C CYS A 25 28.77 37.64 -10.31
N GLY A 26 28.08 38.63 -9.73
CA GLY A 26 27.81 39.98 -10.28
C GLY A 26 26.99 40.09 -11.58
N GLY A 27 25.85 40.77 -11.65
CA GLY A 27 25.55 42.13 -11.20
C GLY A 27 25.07 42.95 -12.42
N GLY A 28 24.08 43.84 -12.25
CA GLY A 28 23.81 44.90 -13.22
C GLY A 28 22.33 45.09 -13.61
N ASP A 29 21.84 46.28 -13.30
CA ASP A 29 20.52 46.86 -13.61
C ASP A 29 20.16 46.90 -15.11
N THR A 30 18.86 46.96 -15.45
CA THR A 30 18.22 48.15 -16.10
C THR A 30 16.73 47.95 -16.39
N SER A 31 16.06 49.08 -16.64
CA SER A 31 14.66 49.44 -16.47
C SER A 31 13.79 49.43 -17.73
N SER A 32 12.46 49.52 -17.50
CA SER A 32 11.42 50.27 -18.28
C SER A 32 11.06 49.76 -19.69
N SER A 33 9.87 49.91 -20.28
CA SER A 33 8.51 50.31 -19.91
C SER A 33 7.65 50.25 -21.20
N THR A 34 6.40 49.80 -21.10
CA THR A 34 5.16 50.28 -21.79
C THR A 34 4.99 50.30 -23.34
N ASP A 35 3.84 49.71 -23.73
CA ASP A 35 2.76 50.22 -24.61
C ASP A 35 2.55 49.75 -26.07
N GLU A 36 1.38 49.10 -26.24
CA GLU A 36 0.27 49.28 -27.21
C GLU A 36 0.46 49.32 -28.75
N SER A 37 -0.11 48.27 -29.37
CA SER A 37 -1.19 48.28 -30.39
C SER A 37 -0.95 48.57 -31.90
N ASN A 38 -1.46 47.61 -32.69
CA ASN A 38 -2.39 47.74 -33.84
C ASN A 38 -1.91 47.51 -35.30
N SER A 39 -2.40 46.39 -35.88
CA SER A 39 -3.05 46.22 -37.21
C SER A 39 -2.39 46.70 -38.52
N SER A 40 -2.00 45.77 -39.41
CA SER A 40 -2.74 45.35 -40.64
C SER A 40 -1.86 44.77 -41.77
N SER A 41 -2.31 43.63 -42.30
CA SER A 41 -2.17 43.02 -43.65
C SER A 41 -0.89 43.17 -44.48
N SER A 42 -0.28 42.03 -44.80
CA SER A 42 0.05 41.66 -46.19
C SER A 42 0.24 40.15 -46.32
N THR A 43 -0.21 39.64 -47.44
CA THR A 43 -0.22 38.26 -47.92
C THR A 43 1.17 37.72 -48.28
N ASP A 44 1.27 36.40 -48.15
CA ASP A 44 2.09 35.49 -48.96
C ASP A 44 3.56 35.29 -48.54
N GLU A 45 3.76 34.42 -47.54
CA GLU A 45 4.96 33.59 -47.31
C GLU A 45 4.63 32.60 -46.17
N SER A 46 4.10 31.40 -46.47
CA SER A 46 3.83 30.42 -45.40
C SER A 46 3.98 28.97 -45.85
N VAL A 47 4.95 28.69 -46.73
CA VAL A 47 5.28 27.30 -47.09
C VAL A 47 6.71 26.93 -46.68
N GLU A 48 7.53 27.87 -46.22
CA GLU A 48 8.89 27.56 -45.72
C GLU A 48 8.96 27.45 -44.18
N ASP A 49 7.96 27.98 -43.45
CA ASP A 49 7.99 28.07 -41.98
C ASP A 49 7.44 26.80 -41.27
N SER A 50 6.50 26.09 -41.89
CA SER A 50 5.91 24.86 -41.30
C SER A 50 6.84 23.64 -41.38
N THR A 51 7.65 23.54 -42.43
CA THR A 51 8.65 22.46 -42.57
C THR A 51 9.85 22.67 -41.65
N SER A 52 10.24 23.92 -41.38
CA SER A 52 11.35 24.23 -40.48
C SER A 52 10.98 23.98 -39.01
N SER A 53 9.74 24.26 -38.62
CA SER A 53 9.24 24.05 -37.25
C SER A 53 8.93 22.58 -36.96
N GLN A 54 8.40 21.83 -37.92
CA GLN A 54 8.22 20.38 -37.76
C GLN A 54 9.55 19.63 -37.66
N GLN A 55 10.54 20.00 -38.47
CA GLN A 55 11.87 19.40 -38.40
C GLN A 55 12.55 19.70 -37.06
N ALA A 56 12.44 20.93 -36.54
CA ALA A 56 13.01 21.29 -35.24
C ALA A 56 12.38 20.49 -34.07
N SER A 57 11.09 20.17 -34.16
CA SER A 57 10.39 19.39 -33.14
C SER A 57 10.74 17.91 -33.20
N GLU A 58 10.88 17.35 -34.40
CA GLU A 58 11.41 15.99 -34.60
C GLU A 58 12.86 15.88 -34.11
N ASP A 59 13.72 16.86 -34.44
CA ASP A 59 15.11 16.88 -33.99
C ASP A 59 15.21 16.98 -32.45
N SER A 60 14.30 17.72 -31.80
CA SER A 60 14.28 17.87 -30.33
C SER A 60 13.77 16.62 -29.63
N ARG A 61 12.76 15.97 -30.22
CA ARG A 61 12.25 14.68 -29.77
C ARG A 61 13.32 13.59 -29.86
N ASP A 62 14.03 13.51 -30.98
CA ASP A 62 15.10 12.55 -31.20
C ASP A 62 16.28 12.78 -30.23
N ALA A 63 16.61 14.04 -29.92
CA ALA A 63 17.62 14.37 -28.93
C ALA A 63 17.24 13.93 -27.52
N LEU A 64 15.97 14.10 -27.11
CA LEU A 64 15.46 13.62 -25.83
C LEU A 64 15.51 12.08 -25.74
N ILE A 65 15.12 11.39 -26.82
CA ILE A 65 15.21 9.93 -26.89
C ILE A 65 16.67 9.47 -26.75
N GLU A 66 17.60 10.12 -27.45
CA GLU A 66 19.04 9.78 -27.37
C GLU A 66 19.60 9.99 -25.97
N VAL A 67 19.18 11.03 -25.25
CA VAL A 67 19.58 11.28 -23.85
C VAL A 67 19.08 10.15 -22.93
N ILE A 68 17.81 9.76 -23.02
CA ILE A 68 17.25 8.67 -22.19
C ILE A 68 17.94 7.34 -22.52
N PHE A 69 18.09 7.06 -23.82
CA PHE A 69 18.69 5.84 -24.32
C PHE A 69 20.16 5.68 -23.92
N SER A 70 20.95 6.76 -23.95
CA SER A 70 22.39 6.70 -23.72
C SER A 70 22.79 6.85 -22.25
N GLU A 71 22.03 7.59 -21.45
CA GLU A 71 22.40 7.93 -20.07
C GLU A 71 21.65 7.10 -19.01
N PHE A 72 20.53 6.45 -19.37
CA PHE A 72 19.67 5.79 -18.38
C PHE A 72 19.35 4.34 -18.69
N ILE A 73 18.95 4.00 -19.93
CA ILE A 73 18.65 2.62 -20.31
C ILE A 73 18.76 2.39 -21.81
N ASP A 74 19.46 1.33 -22.23
CA ASP A 74 19.67 0.91 -23.64
C ASP A 74 18.41 0.27 -24.25
N ASN A 75 17.23 0.88 -24.03
CA ASN A 75 15.95 0.43 -24.56
C ASN A 75 15.26 1.56 -25.33
N TYR A 76 15.31 1.47 -26.66
CA TYR A 76 14.83 2.51 -27.56
C TYR A 76 13.30 2.67 -27.51
N ASP A 77 12.56 1.55 -27.43
CA ASP A 77 11.09 1.58 -27.42
C ASP A 77 10.56 2.19 -26.11
N PHE A 78 11.19 1.88 -24.98
CA PHE A 78 10.96 2.55 -23.71
C PHE A 78 11.26 4.05 -23.77
N SER A 79 12.42 4.43 -24.32
CA SER A 79 12.85 5.83 -24.43
C SER A 79 11.86 6.66 -25.27
N VAL A 80 11.38 6.09 -26.38
CA VAL A 80 10.33 6.69 -27.22
C VAL A 80 9.03 6.86 -26.44
N CYS A 81 8.55 5.79 -25.77
CA CYS A 81 7.32 5.83 -25.00
C CYS A 81 7.38 6.92 -23.93
N LEU A 82 8.49 6.99 -23.20
CA LEU A 82 8.66 7.91 -22.08
C LEU A 82 8.65 9.38 -22.53
N VAL A 83 9.38 9.72 -23.61
CA VAL A 83 9.42 11.08 -24.16
C VAL A 83 8.03 11.53 -24.62
N ASP A 84 7.30 10.65 -25.31
CA ASP A 84 5.96 10.97 -25.82
C ASP A 84 4.93 11.09 -24.69
N ALA A 85 5.00 10.22 -23.68
CA ALA A 85 4.09 10.25 -22.53
C ALA A 85 4.31 11.50 -21.66
N VAL A 86 5.56 11.91 -21.45
CA VAL A 86 5.87 13.15 -20.71
C VAL A 86 5.39 14.37 -21.48
N GLN A 87 5.57 14.40 -22.81
CA GLN A 87 5.04 15.46 -23.67
C GLN A 87 3.52 15.54 -23.60
N ALA A 88 2.83 14.40 -23.67
CA ALA A 88 1.37 14.33 -23.61
C ALA A 88 0.82 14.79 -22.25
N SER A 89 1.46 14.36 -21.16
CA SER A 89 1.04 14.67 -19.79
C SER A 89 1.29 16.15 -19.42
N THR A 90 2.43 16.70 -19.83
CA THR A 90 2.77 18.11 -19.53
C THR A 90 2.13 19.10 -20.50
N GLY A 91 1.82 18.66 -21.72
CA GLY A 91 1.39 19.51 -22.82
C GLY A 91 2.48 20.45 -23.35
N TRP A 92 3.73 20.27 -22.94
CA TRP A 92 4.88 21.07 -23.41
C TRP A 92 5.29 20.65 -24.82
N THR A 93 6.02 21.51 -25.53
CA THR A 93 6.65 21.09 -26.79
C THR A 93 7.92 20.29 -26.49
N TYR A 94 8.41 19.48 -27.44
CA TYR A 94 9.69 18.78 -27.26
C TYR A 94 10.85 19.76 -27.12
N GLU A 95 10.76 20.92 -27.76
CA GLU A 95 11.67 22.02 -27.60
C GLU A 95 11.67 22.58 -26.17
N ASP A 96 10.49 22.78 -25.56
CA ASP A 96 10.39 23.25 -24.17
C ASP A 96 10.92 22.20 -23.18
N LEU A 97 10.65 20.91 -23.44
CA LEU A 97 11.20 19.81 -22.63
C LEU A 97 12.72 19.71 -22.77
N LEU A 98 13.25 19.83 -23.99
CA LEU A 98 14.68 19.83 -24.24
C LEU A 98 15.34 21.07 -23.65
N ASP A 99 14.69 22.24 -23.71
CA ASP A 99 15.17 23.47 -23.10
C ASP A 99 15.17 23.38 -21.57
N ASP A 100 14.18 22.74 -20.95
CA ASP A 100 14.17 22.48 -19.50
C ASP A 100 15.31 21.55 -19.09
N VAL A 101 15.53 20.47 -19.84
CA VAL A 101 16.65 19.54 -19.66
C VAL A 101 18.02 20.23 -19.82
N VAL A 102 18.13 21.20 -20.73
CA VAL A 102 19.41 21.85 -21.09
C VAL A 102 19.69 23.14 -20.31
N ASN A 103 18.68 23.97 -20.03
CA ASN A 103 18.81 25.35 -19.58
C ASN A 103 18.24 25.65 -18.18
N ASN A 104 17.58 24.68 -17.52
CA ASN A 104 17.35 24.68 -16.06
C ASN A 104 16.44 25.81 -15.53
N ASP A 105 15.28 26.00 -16.17
CA ASP A 105 14.21 26.91 -15.72
C ASP A 105 13.10 26.10 -15.02
N GLY A 106 13.48 25.42 -13.93
CA GLY A 106 12.64 24.47 -13.19
C GLY A 106 11.25 24.99 -12.81
N ASN A 107 10.24 24.61 -13.59
CA ASN A 107 8.84 24.95 -13.32
C ASN A 107 7.86 23.77 -13.52
N GLY A 108 8.36 22.53 -13.59
CA GLY A 108 7.53 21.33 -13.61
C GLY A 108 7.04 20.94 -12.22
N THR A 109 5.72 20.92 -12.03
CA THR A 109 5.04 20.32 -10.87
C THR A 109 4.05 19.27 -11.39
N GLY A 110 4.59 18.19 -11.97
CA GLY A 110 3.78 17.11 -12.54
C GLY A 110 3.57 15.96 -11.57
N GLU A 111 2.31 15.54 -11.40
CA GLU A 111 1.98 14.18 -10.93
C GLU A 111 2.35 13.17 -12.02
N ILE A 112 2.83 11.98 -11.61
CA ILE A 112 3.14 10.89 -12.56
C ILE A 112 1.83 10.33 -13.09
N ASP A 113 1.60 10.51 -14.39
CA ASP A 113 0.39 10.05 -15.08
C ASP A 113 0.48 8.55 -15.43
N GLU A 114 -0.68 7.90 -15.56
CA GLU A 114 -0.84 6.48 -15.87
C GLU A 114 -0.18 6.12 -17.22
N GLU A 115 -0.14 7.07 -18.16
CA GLU A 115 0.52 6.93 -19.46
C GLU A 115 2.04 6.77 -19.33
N VAL A 116 2.68 7.46 -18.38
CA VAL A 116 4.13 7.36 -18.13
C VAL A 116 4.47 6.00 -17.51
N ILE A 117 3.62 5.51 -16.60
CA ILE A 117 3.78 4.20 -15.95
C ILE A 117 3.61 3.06 -16.96
N SER A 118 2.72 3.22 -17.94
CA SER A 118 2.48 2.22 -18.98
C SER A 118 3.74 1.89 -19.81
N CYS A 119 4.70 2.81 -19.89
CA CYS A 119 5.95 2.61 -20.60
C CYS A 119 6.84 1.53 -19.97
N LEU A 120 6.69 1.22 -18.68
CA LEU A 120 7.43 0.14 -18.02
C LEU A 120 7.16 -1.23 -18.65
N SER A 121 6.07 -1.39 -19.40
CA SER A 121 5.76 -2.63 -20.13
C SER A 121 6.73 -2.95 -21.29
N TYR A 122 7.55 -1.99 -21.71
CA TYR A 122 8.58 -2.19 -22.75
C TYR A 122 9.90 -2.75 -22.19
N LEU A 123 9.99 -2.92 -20.88
CA LEU A 123 11.20 -3.35 -20.18
C LEU A 123 11.07 -4.79 -19.71
N ASP A 124 12.16 -5.54 -19.77
CA ASP A 124 12.25 -6.84 -19.12
C ASP A 124 12.69 -6.72 -17.64
N ASP A 125 12.68 -7.85 -16.91
CA ASP A 125 13.01 -7.87 -15.48
C ASP A 125 14.45 -7.40 -15.18
N GLU A 126 15.39 -7.59 -16.12
CA GLU A 126 16.80 -7.19 -15.98
C GLU A 126 16.97 -5.68 -16.24
N GLU A 127 16.25 -5.16 -17.23
CA GLU A 127 16.16 -3.73 -17.54
C GLU A 127 15.43 -2.94 -16.44
N ILE A 128 14.38 -3.52 -15.85
CA ILE A 128 13.72 -2.97 -14.65
C ILE A 128 14.70 -3.01 -13.48
N ALA A 129 15.51 -4.06 -13.33
CA ALA A 129 16.56 -4.14 -12.33
C ALA A 129 17.67 -3.08 -12.57
N GLU A 130 18.04 -2.79 -13.81
CA GLU A 130 19.01 -1.75 -14.18
C GLU A 130 18.49 -0.34 -13.87
N LEU A 131 17.23 -0.05 -14.21
CA LEU A 131 16.56 1.20 -13.82
C LEU A 131 16.37 1.34 -12.32
N THR A 132 16.23 0.22 -11.58
CA THR A 132 16.24 0.20 -10.11
C THR A 132 17.66 0.17 -9.52
N GLY A 133 18.69 0.16 -10.37
CA GLY A 133 20.13 -0.06 -10.13
C GLY A 133 20.41 -1.23 -9.23
N GLY A 134 20.36 -2.41 -9.85
CA GLY A 134 20.61 -3.73 -9.31
C GLY A 134 21.75 -3.83 -8.27
N THR A 135 21.66 -4.91 -7.51
CA THR A 135 22.35 -5.24 -6.26
C THR A 135 23.88 -5.45 -6.34
N ASP A 136 24.58 -4.94 -7.35
CA ASP A 136 26.02 -5.12 -7.51
C ASP A 136 26.74 -3.76 -7.50
N ASP A 137 27.21 -3.35 -6.32
CA ASP A 137 28.50 -2.68 -6.13
C ASP A 137 28.72 -2.27 -4.66
N LEU A 138 28.89 -3.28 -3.80
CA LEU A 138 29.75 -3.17 -2.62
C LEU A 138 30.59 -4.45 -2.53
N GLU A 139 31.68 -4.50 -3.31
CA GLU A 139 32.75 -5.46 -3.08
C GLU A 139 33.34 -5.25 -1.67
N LEU A 140 33.00 -6.14 -0.73
CA LEU A 140 33.83 -6.40 0.43
C LEU A 140 34.82 -7.53 0.11
N PRO A 141 36.09 -7.39 0.54
CA PRO A 141 37.10 -8.40 0.27
C PRO A 141 36.82 -9.66 1.09
N VAL A 142 36.99 -10.79 0.42
CA VAL A 142 36.93 -12.15 0.95
C VAL A 142 37.89 -12.30 2.15
N ASP A 143 37.36 -12.64 3.33
CA ASP A 143 38.10 -13.38 4.34
C ASP A 143 37.19 -14.44 4.96
N GLU A 144 37.50 -15.70 4.67
CA GLU A 144 36.92 -16.85 5.34
C GLU A 144 37.41 -16.89 6.78
N THR A 145 36.56 -16.60 7.76
CA THR A 145 36.54 -17.32 9.05
C THR A 145 35.25 -17.04 9.84
N ASN A 146 34.34 -18.01 9.82
CA ASN A 146 33.76 -18.63 11.02
C ASN A 146 33.43 -17.70 12.22
N SER A 147 32.18 -17.25 12.34
CA SER A 147 31.40 -17.44 13.56
C SER A 147 29.93 -17.08 13.30
N ALA A 148 29.03 -17.96 13.70
CA ALA A 148 27.65 -17.63 13.93
C ALA A 148 27.57 -16.51 14.98
N GLU A 149 27.01 -15.37 14.59
CA GLU A 149 26.39 -14.44 15.52
C GLU A 149 25.01 -14.11 14.96
N ALA A 150 23.99 -14.55 15.70
CA ALA A 150 22.63 -14.09 15.52
C ALA A 150 22.66 -12.57 15.64
N LEU A 151 22.10 -11.89 14.64
CA LEU A 151 21.78 -10.48 14.76
C LEU A 151 20.63 -10.38 15.76
N GLU A 152 20.94 -10.06 17.01
CA GLU A 152 19.94 -9.54 17.94
C GLU A 152 19.45 -8.20 17.35
N ASN A 153 18.24 -8.20 16.78
CA ASN A 153 17.56 -7.00 16.34
C ASN A 153 17.04 -6.27 17.60
N ASP A 154 17.75 -5.23 18.01
CA ASP A 154 17.37 -4.30 19.09
C ASP A 154 16.34 -3.26 18.60
N SER A 155 15.47 -3.63 17.65
CA SER A 155 14.42 -2.73 17.19
C SER A 155 13.35 -2.60 18.28
N GLU A 156 13.21 -1.40 18.84
CA GLU A 156 12.10 -1.04 19.73
C GLU A 156 10.73 -1.03 19.03
N GLU A 157 10.67 -1.28 17.71
CA GLU A 157 9.42 -1.28 16.95
C GLU A 157 8.46 -2.36 17.45
N SER A 158 7.18 -2.00 17.51
CA SER A 158 6.11 -2.83 18.03
C SER A 158 4.90 -2.78 17.11
N TRP A 159 4.13 -3.87 17.10
CA TRP A 159 2.90 -4.01 16.34
C TRP A 159 1.71 -4.24 17.27
N THR A 160 0.59 -3.61 16.94
CA THR A 160 -0.74 -4.02 17.42
C THR A 160 -1.57 -4.43 16.21
N ILE A 161 -1.99 -5.69 16.18
CA ILE A 161 -2.90 -6.25 15.18
C ILE A 161 -4.27 -6.40 15.85
N LEU A 162 -5.22 -5.58 15.40
CA LEU A 162 -6.62 -5.67 15.78
C LEU A 162 -7.35 -6.59 14.81
N ILE A 163 -8.15 -7.52 15.32
CA ILE A 163 -8.88 -8.48 14.50
C ILE A 163 -10.37 -8.40 14.86
N TYR A 164 -11.18 -7.99 13.89
CA TYR A 164 -12.62 -7.85 14.04
C TYR A 164 -13.27 -9.15 13.53
N LEU A 165 -13.47 -10.09 14.46
CA LEU A 165 -13.97 -11.45 14.20
C LEU A 165 -15.50 -11.44 14.26
N MET A 166 -16.13 -11.34 13.09
CA MET A 166 -17.59 -11.31 12.93
C MET A 166 -18.12 -12.75 12.87
N GLY A 167 -18.10 -13.44 14.01
CA GLY A 167 -18.40 -14.86 14.10
C GLY A 167 -19.86 -15.22 14.35
N ASP A 168 -20.77 -14.25 14.44
CA ASP A 168 -22.21 -14.49 14.40
C ASP A 168 -22.65 -14.79 12.95
N THR A 169 -22.08 -15.87 12.39
CA THR A 169 -22.34 -16.41 11.05
C THR A 169 -22.08 -17.90 10.98
N ASP A 170 -22.49 -18.52 9.86
CA ASP A 170 -22.18 -19.92 9.57
C ASP A 170 -20.68 -20.23 9.38
N LEU A 171 -19.80 -19.23 9.49
CA LEU A 171 -18.35 -19.42 9.53
C LEU A 171 -17.78 -19.51 10.94
N GLU A 172 -18.58 -19.42 12.02
CA GLU A 172 -18.10 -19.39 13.42
C GLU A 172 -17.06 -20.49 13.74
N GLU A 173 -17.23 -21.70 13.20
CA GLU A 173 -16.31 -22.82 13.42
C GLU A 173 -14.87 -22.53 12.93
N TYR A 174 -14.72 -21.74 11.87
CA TYR A 174 -13.44 -21.32 11.30
C TYR A 174 -12.80 -20.22 12.14
N ALA A 175 -13.60 -19.25 12.62
CA ALA A 175 -13.10 -18.23 13.56
C ALA A 175 -12.49 -18.85 14.85
N LEU A 176 -13.03 -19.98 15.33
CA LEU A 176 -12.42 -20.73 16.44
C LEU A 176 -11.08 -21.37 16.04
N GLY A 177 -10.95 -21.83 14.80
CA GLY A 177 -9.70 -22.33 14.22
C GLY A 177 -8.64 -21.23 14.15
N ASP A 178 -9.01 -20.08 13.62
CA ASP A 178 -8.11 -18.94 13.45
C ASP A 178 -7.60 -18.41 14.79
N ILE A 179 -8.42 -18.41 15.84
CA ILE A 179 -7.96 -18.11 17.20
C ILE A 179 -6.90 -19.11 17.67
N VAL A 180 -7.02 -20.39 17.33
CA VAL A 180 -6.01 -21.40 17.69
C VAL A 180 -4.71 -21.16 16.93
N GLU A 181 -4.78 -20.78 15.65
CA GLU A 181 -3.61 -20.40 14.84
C GLU A 181 -2.93 -19.15 15.41
N MET A 182 -3.69 -18.09 15.72
CA MET A 182 -3.16 -16.89 16.39
C MET A 182 -2.48 -17.24 17.73
N ALA A 183 -3.01 -18.21 18.47
CA ALA A 183 -2.44 -18.67 19.73
C ALA A 183 -1.23 -19.61 19.56
N ALA A 184 -0.91 -20.06 18.35
CA ALA A 184 0.34 -20.76 18.08
C ALA A 184 1.54 -19.80 18.05
N VAL A 185 1.29 -18.52 17.76
CA VAL A 185 2.31 -17.46 17.73
C VAL A 185 3.00 -17.33 19.10
N PRO A 186 4.35 -17.29 19.16
CA PRO A 186 5.07 -17.07 20.40
C PRO A 186 4.76 -15.71 21.05
N ASP A 187 4.67 -15.66 22.37
CA ASP A 187 4.53 -14.39 23.09
C ASP A 187 5.73 -13.47 22.80
N SER A 188 5.46 -12.21 22.48
CA SER A 188 6.48 -11.20 22.23
C SER A 188 6.08 -9.86 22.86
N PRO A 189 7.01 -9.11 23.49
CA PRO A 189 6.72 -7.75 23.94
C PRO A 189 6.50 -6.76 22.79
N ASN A 190 6.83 -7.14 21.55
CA ASN A 190 6.70 -6.31 20.36
C ASN A 190 5.44 -6.63 19.53
N LEU A 191 4.58 -7.54 19.97
CA LEU A 191 3.36 -7.91 19.23
C LEU A 191 2.17 -8.02 20.19
N ASN A 192 1.12 -7.27 19.90
CA ASN A 192 -0.21 -7.46 20.48
C ASN A 192 -1.15 -7.99 19.40
N ILE A 193 -1.83 -9.10 19.67
CA ILE A 193 -2.95 -9.59 18.87
C ILE A 193 -4.21 -9.43 19.71
N VAL A 194 -5.13 -8.58 19.26
CA VAL A 194 -6.35 -8.24 20.02
C VAL A 194 -7.56 -8.53 19.16
N THR A 195 -8.49 -9.32 19.66
CA THR A 195 -9.70 -9.72 18.93
C THR A 195 -10.95 -9.07 19.53
N PHE A 196 -11.86 -8.64 18.67
CA PHE A 196 -13.26 -8.37 18.98
C PHE A 196 -14.07 -9.50 18.40
N PHE A 197 -14.50 -10.43 19.25
CA PHE A 197 -15.11 -11.68 18.79
C PHE A 197 -16.54 -11.75 19.27
N ASP A 198 -17.43 -11.82 18.30
CA ASP A 198 -18.86 -12.02 18.47
C ASP A 198 -19.28 -13.40 17.96
N ARG A 199 -20.17 -14.05 18.70
CA ARG A 199 -20.57 -15.44 18.46
C ARG A 199 -22.06 -15.60 18.69
N SER A 200 -22.67 -16.55 18.01
CA SER A 200 -24.11 -16.80 18.12
C SER A 200 -24.46 -18.08 18.87
N GLU A 201 -25.71 -18.14 19.34
CA GLU A 201 -26.26 -19.35 19.97
C GLU A 201 -26.57 -20.48 18.96
N ASP A 202 -26.57 -20.19 17.66
CA ASP A 202 -27.09 -21.08 16.61
C ASP A 202 -26.04 -21.92 15.88
N HIS A 203 -24.73 -21.62 16.01
CA HIS A 203 -23.66 -22.30 15.23
C HIS A 203 -22.91 -23.38 16.00
N THR A 204 -22.05 -23.00 16.95
CA THR A 204 -21.25 -23.95 17.72
C THR A 204 -21.48 -23.80 19.23
N ASN A 205 -21.28 -24.90 19.98
CA ASN A 205 -21.32 -24.88 21.46
C ASN A 205 -19.94 -25.23 22.05
N GLU A 206 -18.88 -25.04 21.25
CA GLU A 206 -17.52 -25.40 21.63
C GLU A 206 -16.84 -24.22 22.32
N GLY A 207 -15.99 -24.53 23.30
CA GLY A 207 -15.05 -23.55 23.83
C GLY A 207 -13.84 -23.40 22.90
N VAL A 208 -13.08 -22.33 23.08
CA VAL A 208 -11.81 -22.11 22.38
C VAL A 208 -10.69 -21.89 23.40
N LEU A 209 -9.64 -22.69 23.28
CA LEU A 209 -8.51 -22.72 24.23
C LEU A 209 -8.99 -22.86 25.69
N ASN A 210 -8.68 -21.87 26.53
CA ASN A 210 -9.05 -21.79 27.95
C ASN A 210 -10.42 -21.13 28.20
N VAL A 211 -11.12 -20.67 27.16
CA VAL A 211 -12.40 -19.96 27.26
C VAL A 211 -13.55 -20.92 26.94
N PRO A 212 -14.51 -21.12 27.85
CA PRO A 212 -15.73 -21.87 27.55
C PRO A 212 -16.55 -21.17 26.46
N ASP A 213 -17.45 -21.94 25.87
CA ASP A 213 -18.48 -21.46 24.94
C ASP A 213 -19.19 -20.18 25.43
N PHE A 214 -19.51 -19.29 24.49
CA PHE A 214 -20.19 -18.02 24.72
C PHE A 214 -20.95 -17.58 23.46
N THR A 215 -21.97 -16.74 23.65
CA THR A 215 -22.98 -16.36 22.64
C THR A 215 -23.22 -14.85 22.68
N ASP A 216 -22.15 -14.10 22.92
CA ASP A 216 -22.15 -12.64 23.06
C ASP A 216 -20.78 -12.11 22.64
N THR A 217 -20.60 -10.79 22.68
CA THR A 217 -19.35 -10.19 22.23
C THR A 217 -18.31 -10.08 23.35
N LYS A 218 -17.06 -10.39 23.03
CA LYS A 218 -15.93 -10.26 23.96
C LYS A 218 -14.69 -9.68 23.29
N ILE A 219 -13.86 -9.04 24.11
CA ILE A 219 -12.52 -8.62 23.69
C ILE A 219 -11.48 -9.51 24.35
N PHE A 220 -10.59 -10.07 23.53
CA PHE A 220 -9.47 -10.86 24.00
C PHE A 220 -8.14 -10.28 23.54
N GLN A 221 -7.10 -10.47 24.34
CA GLN A 221 -5.74 -10.52 23.82
C GLN A 221 -5.40 -11.99 23.61
N VAL A 222 -4.93 -12.33 22.42
CA VAL A 222 -4.42 -13.68 22.12
C VAL A 222 -2.97 -13.76 22.57
N THR A 223 -2.66 -14.83 23.32
CA THR A 223 -1.31 -15.16 23.79
C THR A 223 -1.02 -16.62 23.48
N ASN A 224 0.24 -17.05 23.63
CA ASN A 224 0.63 -18.41 23.28
C ASN A 224 -0.20 -19.46 24.06
N GLY A 225 -1.06 -20.16 23.34
CA GLY A 225 -1.95 -21.21 23.83
C GLY A 225 -3.14 -20.76 24.70
N GLU A 226 -3.35 -19.45 24.91
CA GLU A 226 -4.41 -18.94 25.79
C GLU A 226 -5.01 -17.60 25.29
N LEU A 227 -6.29 -17.38 25.61
CA LEU A 227 -6.97 -16.09 25.51
C LEU A 227 -6.98 -15.40 26.87
N LEU A 228 -6.48 -14.16 26.89
CA LEU A 228 -6.66 -13.25 28.01
C LEU A 228 -7.95 -12.45 27.79
N VAL A 229 -8.94 -12.67 28.64
CA VAL A 229 -10.22 -11.94 28.59
C VAL A 229 -10.02 -10.50 29.04
N LEU A 230 -10.10 -9.56 28.10
CA LEU A 230 -9.95 -8.13 28.38
C LEU A 230 -11.29 -7.49 28.76
N ASN A 231 -12.38 -7.94 28.12
CA ASN A 231 -13.74 -7.50 28.43
C ASN A 231 -14.77 -8.57 28.08
N ASP A 232 -15.56 -9.00 29.06
CA ASP A 232 -16.66 -9.98 28.95
C ASP A 232 -18.03 -9.40 29.34
N ASN A 233 -18.15 -8.08 29.43
CA ASN A 233 -19.39 -7.40 29.85
C ASN A 233 -19.97 -6.50 28.75
N LEU A 234 -19.66 -6.77 27.48
CA LEU A 234 -20.24 -6.04 26.35
C LEU A 234 -21.68 -6.46 26.10
N GLY A 235 -22.00 -7.74 26.37
CA GLY A 235 -23.23 -8.36 25.88
C GLY A 235 -23.22 -8.45 24.36
N GLU A 236 -24.40 -8.67 23.80
CA GLU A 236 -24.61 -8.74 22.35
C GLU A 236 -24.32 -7.40 21.66
N LYS A 237 -23.58 -7.44 20.55
CA LYS A 237 -23.20 -6.25 19.77
C LYS A 237 -23.41 -6.52 18.29
N ASN A 238 -24.04 -5.56 17.61
CA ASN A 238 -24.10 -5.55 16.16
C ASN A 238 -22.72 -5.20 15.57
N LEU A 239 -21.98 -6.17 15.05
CA LEU A 239 -20.68 -5.97 14.40
C LEU A 239 -20.81 -5.38 12.99
N GLY A 240 -21.99 -5.44 12.38
CA GLY A 240 -22.33 -4.71 11.16
C GLY A 240 -22.45 -3.19 11.32
N SER A 241 -22.46 -2.66 12.55
CA SER A 241 -22.63 -1.22 12.79
C SER A 241 -21.31 -0.43 12.83
N ALA A 242 -21.34 0.80 12.29
CA ALA A 242 -20.19 1.71 12.36
C ALA A 242 -19.78 2.08 13.79
N GLU A 243 -20.76 2.17 14.70
CA GLU A 243 -20.50 2.51 16.10
C GLU A 243 -19.72 1.41 16.83
N THR A 244 -20.12 0.14 16.70
CA THR A 244 -19.38 -0.99 17.29
C THR A 244 -17.97 -1.09 16.70
N PHE A 245 -17.85 -0.92 15.37
CA PHE A 245 -16.56 -0.96 14.70
C PHE A 245 -15.61 0.15 15.21
N ALA A 246 -16.11 1.39 15.35
CA ALA A 246 -15.36 2.49 15.93
C ALA A 246 -14.97 2.26 17.39
N GLU A 247 -15.89 1.74 18.20
CA GLU A 247 -15.64 1.42 19.62
C GLU A 247 -14.45 0.47 19.78
N PHE A 248 -14.36 -0.56 18.92
CA PHE A 248 -13.26 -1.51 18.99
C PHE A 248 -11.92 -0.92 18.54
N ILE A 249 -11.91 -0.17 17.42
CA ILE A 249 -10.68 0.48 16.93
C ILE A 249 -10.14 1.44 18.00
N ASP A 250 -10.98 2.30 18.56
CA ASP A 250 -10.60 3.26 19.62
C ASP A 250 -10.06 2.52 20.86
N TYR A 251 -10.75 1.46 21.29
CA TYR A 251 -10.31 0.62 22.41
C TYR A 251 -8.93 0.02 22.16
N GLY A 252 -8.75 -0.65 21.02
CA GLY A 252 -7.54 -1.38 20.66
C GLY A 252 -6.32 -0.46 20.61
N LEU A 253 -6.45 0.65 19.89
CA LEU A 253 -5.38 1.64 19.74
C LEU A 253 -5.04 2.36 21.05
N SER A 254 -6.03 2.59 21.91
CA SER A 254 -5.81 3.24 23.22
C SER A 254 -5.21 2.30 24.26
N ALA A 255 -5.62 1.03 24.28
CA ALA A 255 -5.18 0.05 25.26
C ALA A 255 -3.84 -0.59 24.90
N PHE A 256 -3.54 -0.71 23.60
CA PHE A 256 -2.35 -1.35 23.05
C PHE A 256 -1.64 -0.42 22.06
N PRO A 257 -1.07 0.71 22.53
CA PRO A 257 -0.28 1.57 21.67
C PRO A 257 0.95 0.82 21.15
N ALA A 258 1.24 1.00 19.86
CA ALA A 258 2.35 0.39 19.16
C ALA A 258 2.87 1.34 18.07
N ASP A 259 4.08 1.09 17.58
CA ASP A 259 4.67 1.89 16.51
C ASP A 259 3.98 1.65 15.16
N ARG A 260 3.46 0.42 14.97
CA ARG A 260 2.74 -0.02 13.77
C ARG A 260 1.41 -0.66 14.13
N THR A 261 0.42 -0.45 13.27
CA THR A 261 -0.95 -0.88 13.54
C THR A 261 -1.58 -1.58 12.33
N GLY A 262 -2.10 -2.77 12.58
CA GLY A 262 -2.86 -3.56 11.62
C GLY A 262 -4.31 -3.70 12.07
N LEU A 263 -5.26 -3.69 11.13
CA LEU A 263 -6.65 -4.06 11.37
C LEU A 263 -7.07 -5.12 10.36
N ILE A 264 -7.49 -6.28 10.82
CA ILE A 264 -7.98 -7.38 9.97
C ILE A 264 -9.48 -7.54 10.23
N LEU A 265 -10.27 -7.50 9.18
CA LEU A 265 -11.70 -7.81 9.22
C LEU A 265 -11.89 -9.21 8.66
N TRP A 266 -12.63 -10.03 9.39
CA TRP A 266 -12.82 -11.44 9.10
C TRP A 266 -14.32 -11.73 9.00
N ASP A 267 -14.74 -12.49 7.96
CA ASP A 267 -16.03 -13.20 7.77
C ASP A 267 -16.39 -13.25 6.25
N HIS A 268 -17.65 -13.45 5.87
CA HIS A 268 -18.12 -13.31 4.49
C HIS A 268 -17.86 -11.93 3.92
N GLY A 269 -17.51 -11.85 2.63
CA GLY A 269 -17.36 -10.59 1.93
C GLY A 269 -18.20 -10.48 0.67
N ALA A 270 -18.55 -9.25 0.30
CA ALA A 270 -19.31 -8.95 -0.92
C ALA A 270 -18.68 -7.84 -1.78
N GLY A 271 -17.51 -7.31 -1.39
CA GLY A 271 -16.87 -6.17 -2.03
C GLY A 271 -17.57 -4.84 -1.67
N TRP A 272 -17.99 -4.08 -2.67
CA TRP A 272 -18.59 -2.74 -2.46
C TRP A 272 -19.86 -2.69 -1.59
N PRO A 273 -20.73 -3.72 -1.50
CA PRO A 273 -21.88 -3.72 -0.58
C PRO A 273 -21.44 -3.73 0.89
N GLY A 274 -20.29 -4.33 1.21
CA GLY A 274 -19.83 -4.55 2.58
C GLY A 274 -19.41 -6.00 2.83
N MET A 275 -19.31 -6.33 4.10
CA MET A 275 -18.93 -7.66 4.57
C MET A 275 -19.59 -7.97 5.91
N GLY A 276 -19.48 -9.22 6.31
CA GLY A 276 -19.77 -9.74 7.63
C GLY A 276 -21.21 -9.56 8.09
N PRO A 277 -22.15 -10.43 7.70
CA PRO A 277 -23.50 -10.39 8.24
C PRO A 277 -23.49 -10.73 9.73
N ASP A 278 -24.30 -10.04 10.50
CA ASP A 278 -24.54 -10.32 11.92
C ASP A 278 -25.95 -10.88 12.06
N GLU A 279 -26.06 -12.20 12.22
CA GLU A 279 -27.32 -12.92 12.07
C GLU A 279 -28.35 -12.54 13.15
N ASP A 280 -27.93 -12.42 14.41
CA ASP A 280 -28.80 -12.04 15.54
C ASP A 280 -29.15 -10.54 15.55
N SER A 281 -28.41 -9.71 14.81
CA SER A 281 -28.77 -8.31 14.49
C SER A 281 -29.63 -8.17 13.24
N GLY A 282 -30.18 -9.26 12.72
CA GLY A 282 -31.07 -9.24 11.55
C GLY A 282 -30.34 -9.27 10.22
N TYR A 283 -29.20 -9.94 10.17
CA TYR A 283 -28.28 -10.03 9.04
C TYR A 283 -27.74 -8.66 8.63
N ASP A 284 -27.44 -7.80 9.61
CA ASP A 284 -26.86 -6.50 9.34
C ASP A 284 -25.41 -6.70 8.87
N ILE A 285 -25.02 -6.03 7.80
CA ILE A 285 -23.65 -6.15 7.25
C ILE A 285 -22.90 -4.87 7.54
N LEU A 286 -21.59 -4.98 7.76
CA LEU A 286 -20.73 -3.80 7.82
C LEU A 286 -20.59 -3.23 6.41
N THR A 287 -21.40 -2.22 6.08
CA THR A 287 -21.37 -1.62 4.75
C THR A 287 -20.09 -0.82 4.53
N LEU A 288 -19.69 -0.63 3.27
CA LEU A 288 -18.52 0.19 2.96
C LEU A 288 -18.64 1.64 3.46
N GLN A 289 -19.86 2.18 3.59
CA GLN A 289 -20.11 3.48 4.20
C GLN A 289 -19.88 3.45 5.72
N GLU A 290 -20.29 2.38 6.38
CA GLU A 290 -20.11 2.19 7.82
C GLU A 290 -18.65 1.90 8.18
N MET A 291 -17.91 1.14 7.36
CA MET A 291 -16.46 0.99 7.51
C MET A 291 -15.75 2.35 7.52
N VAL A 292 -16.07 3.21 6.55
CA VAL A 292 -15.47 4.56 6.46
C VAL A 292 -15.82 5.40 7.69
N LEU A 293 -17.08 5.39 8.11
CA LEU A 293 -17.51 6.13 9.30
C LEU A 293 -16.86 5.59 10.57
N GLY A 294 -16.78 4.26 10.70
CA GLY A 294 -16.19 3.60 11.86
C GLY A 294 -14.68 3.83 11.96
N LEU A 295 -13.95 3.80 10.83
CA LEU A 295 -12.53 4.18 10.77
C LEU A 295 -12.33 5.65 11.12
N GLU A 296 -13.15 6.56 10.57
CA GLU A 296 -13.06 7.99 10.90
C GLU A 296 -13.28 8.25 12.39
N LEU A 297 -14.28 7.59 13.01
CA LEU A 297 -14.59 7.74 14.42
C LEU A 297 -13.59 7.04 15.33
N GLY A 298 -13.17 5.82 14.98
CA GLY A 298 -12.25 4.99 15.77
C GLY A 298 -10.84 5.55 15.82
N LEU A 299 -10.36 6.17 14.74
CA LEU A 299 -9.06 6.82 14.71
C LEU A 299 -9.06 8.21 15.37
N ALA A 300 -10.22 8.83 15.58
CA ALA A 300 -10.34 10.24 15.98
C ALA A 300 -9.66 10.60 17.31
N ASN A 301 -9.54 9.65 18.25
CA ASN A 301 -8.85 9.86 19.53
C ASN A 301 -7.41 9.33 19.55
N SER A 302 -6.97 8.69 18.47
CA SER A 302 -5.61 8.18 18.32
C SER A 302 -4.70 9.27 17.74
N GLU A 303 -3.38 9.11 17.91
CA GLU A 303 -2.38 9.93 17.18
C GLU A 303 -2.06 9.32 15.80
N ILE A 304 -2.86 8.35 15.34
CA ILE A 304 -2.66 7.59 14.11
C ILE A 304 -3.48 8.22 12.98
N ASP A 305 -2.79 8.77 11.99
CA ASP A 305 -3.43 9.30 10.78
C ASP A 305 -3.92 8.17 9.86
N LYS A 306 -3.16 7.09 9.77
CA LYS A 306 -3.46 5.88 8.98
C LYS A 306 -2.92 4.65 9.67
N LEU A 307 -3.67 3.56 9.60
CA LEU A 307 -3.18 2.22 9.87
C LEU A 307 -2.07 1.86 8.89
N ASP A 308 -1.12 1.06 9.34
CA ASP A 308 -0.06 0.53 8.49
C ASP A 308 -0.63 -0.50 7.53
N LEU A 309 -1.52 -1.36 8.03
CA LEU A 309 -2.16 -2.42 7.25
C LEU A 309 -3.66 -2.51 7.57
N ILE A 310 -4.47 -2.66 6.53
CA ILE A 310 -5.84 -3.18 6.66
C ILE A 310 -5.97 -4.48 5.87
N GLY A 311 -6.47 -5.51 6.52
CA GLY A 311 -6.67 -6.83 5.96
C GLY A 311 -8.15 -7.17 5.87
N PHE A 312 -8.53 -7.89 4.82
CA PHE A 312 -9.84 -8.48 4.66
C PHE A 312 -9.66 -9.98 4.42
N ASP A 313 -9.80 -10.76 5.50
CA ASP A 313 -9.97 -12.23 5.42
C ASP A 313 -11.44 -12.48 5.12
N ALA A 314 -11.79 -12.14 3.88
CA ALA A 314 -13.14 -12.10 3.37
C ALA A 314 -13.15 -12.07 1.83
N CYS A 315 -14.16 -12.74 1.29
CA CYS A 315 -14.39 -12.86 -0.15
C CYS A 315 -14.57 -11.49 -0.86
N LEU A 316 -14.04 -11.35 -2.07
CA LEU A 316 -14.35 -10.24 -2.99
C LEU A 316 -13.95 -8.83 -2.50
N MET A 317 -13.10 -8.70 -1.48
CA MET A 317 -12.76 -7.39 -0.89
C MET A 317 -11.67 -6.64 -1.65
N ALA A 318 -10.91 -7.28 -2.55
CA ALA A 318 -9.91 -6.63 -3.40
C ALA A 318 -10.52 -5.93 -4.63
N THR A 319 -11.53 -5.08 -4.40
CA THR A 319 -12.17 -4.26 -5.44
C THR A 319 -11.68 -2.82 -5.39
N TYR A 320 -11.74 -2.11 -6.52
CA TYR A 320 -11.34 -0.70 -6.58
C TYR A 320 -12.15 0.17 -5.63
N GLU A 321 -13.45 -0.08 -5.49
CA GLU A 321 -14.35 0.64 -4.60
C GLU A 321 -13.90 0.54 -3.14
N VAL A 322 -13.60 -0.68 -2.68
CA VAL A 322 -13.09 -0.93 -1.32
C VAL A 322 -11.73 -0.25 -1.15
N ALA A 323 -10.77 -0.52 -2.04
CA ALA A 323 -9.44 0.09 -2.00
C ALA A 323 -9.50 1.62 -1.94
N LYS A 324 -10.34 2.24 -2.78
CA LYS A 324 -10.50 3.69 -2.84
C LYS A 324 -11.05 4.27 -1.54
N LYS A 325 -11.91 3.53 -0.84
CA LYS A 325 -12.50 3.93 0.44
C LYS A 325 -11.57 3.68 1.62
N MET A 326 -10.71 2.67 1.55
CA MET A 326 -9.71 2.37 2.60
C MET A 326 -8.44 3.21 2.46
N ALA A 327 -8.09 3.68 1.27
CA ALA A 327 -6.87 4.46 1.01
C ALA A 327 -6.63 5.69 1.92
N PRO A 328 -7.66 6.42 2.41
CA PRO A 328 -7.46 7.48 3.39
C PRO A 328 -7.08 6.99 4.79
N PHE A 329 -7.30 5.72 5.12
CA PHE A 329 -7.21 5.17 6.48
C PHE A 329 -6.12 4.11 6.65
N ALA A 330 -5.60 3.54 5.57
CA ALA A 330 -4.53 2.54 5.62
C ALA A 330 -3.48 2.77 4.53
N ASN A 331 -2.24 2.38 4.82
CA ASN A 331 -1.13 2.43 3.86
C ASN A 331 -1.11 1.22 2.93
N ILE A 332 -1.35 0.03 3.50
CA ILE A 332 -1.41 -1.25 2.77
C ILE A 332 -2.78 -1.87 2.96
N MET A 333 -3.31 -2.46 1.89
CA MET A 333 -4.52 -3.27 1.92
C MET A 333 -4.19 -4.68 1.42
N VAL A 334 -4.59 -5.70 2.19
CA VAL A 334 -4.49 -7.11 1.81
C VAL A 334 -5.91 -7.67 1.73
N ALA A 335 -6.27 -8.27 0.60
CA ALA A 335 -7.62 -8.78 0.35
C ALA A 335 -7.62 -9.74 -0.85
N SER A 336 -8.63 -10.61 -0.95
CA SER A 336 -8.87 -11.44 -2.14
C SER A 336 -9.80 -10.77 -3.16
N GLN A 337 -9.49 -10.96 -4.45
CA GLN A 337 -10.36 -10.54 -5.56
C GLN A 337 -11.53 -11.50 -5.81
N GLU A 338 -11.46 -12.71 -5.24
CA GLU A 338 -12.40 -13.81 -5.45
C GLU A 338 -12.90 -14.33 -4.10
N LEU A 339 -13.65 -15.42 -4.10
CA LEU A 339 -13.93 -16.21 -2.91
C LEU A 339 -12.62 -16.69 -2.25
N GLU A 340 -12.69 -16.90 -0.94
CA GLU A 340 -11.65 -17.53 -0.14
C GLU A 340 -12.19 -18.85 0.42
N PRO A 341 -11.35 -19.89 0.60
CA PRO A 341 -11.72 -21.09 1.32
C PRO A 341 -12.17 -20.75 2.76
N GLY A 342 -13.09 -21.54 3.32
CA GLY A 342 -13.63 -21.28 4.65
C GLY A 342 -12.58 -21.21 5.78
N HIS A 343 -11.43 -21.87 5.61
CA HIS A 343 -10.31 -21.80 6.57
C HIS A 343 -9.56 -20.46 6.55
N GLY A 344 -9.89 -19.53 5.66
CA GLY A 344 -9.33 -18.18 5.66
C GLY A 344 -7.79 -18.12 5.55
N TRP A 345 -7.23 -17.09 6.17
CA TRP A 345 -5.79 -16.84 6.23
C TRP A 345 -5.10 -17.74 7.26
N ASP A 346 -3.80 -17.99 7.06
CA ASP A 346 -2.97 -18.63 8.10
C ASP A 346 -2.45 -17.58 9.07
N TYR A 347 -3.01 -17.56 10.29
CA TYR A 347 -2.65 -16.58 11.30
C TYR A 347 -1.33 -16.88 12.02
N GLU A 348 -0.73 -18.07 11.84
CA GLU A 348 0.61 -18.36 12.37
C GLU A 348 1.68 -17.45 11.73
N VAL A 349 1.39 -16.89 10.54
CA VAL A 349 2.26 -15.94 9.82
C VAL A 349 2.68 -14.73 10.67
N LEU A 350 1.86 -14.34 11.66
CA LEU A 350 2.16 -13.23 12.57
C LEU A 350 3.40 -13.50 13.44
N GLU A 351 3.88 -14.76 13.54
CA GLU A 351 5.17 -15.10 14.13
C GLU A 351 6.33 -14.32 13.49
N VAL A 352 6.23 -13.94 12.21
CA VAL A 352 7.26 -13.15 11.52
C VAL A 352 7.56 -11.84 12.26
N ILE A 353 6.54 -11.21 12.87
CA ILE A 353 6.70 -9.96 13.64
C ILE A 353 7.50 -10.22 14.92
N THR A 354 7.35 -11.40 15.54
CA THR A 354 8.09 -11.74 16.77
C THR A 354 9.59 -11.87 16.53
N THR A 355 9.97 -12.26 15.31
CA THR A 355 11.37 -12.46 14.91
C THR A 355 11.95 -11.24 14.16
N ASN A 356 11.08 -10.44 13.54
CA ASN A 356 11.41 -9.19 12.87
C ASN A 356 10.36 -8.10 13.21
N PRO A 357 10.45 -7.46 14.39
CA PRO A 357 9.48 -6.44 14.80
C PRO A 357 9.44 -5.22 13.88
N SER A 358 10.55 -4.95 13.18
CA SER A 358 10.70 -3.88 12.20
C SER A 358 10.17 -4.22 10.80
N ILE A 359 9.47 -5.35 10.62
CA ILE A 359 8.88 -5.71 9.33
C ILE A 359 7.97 -4.57 8.83
N GLU A 360 8.15 -4.18 7.58
CA GLU A 360 7.32 -3.14 6.97
C GLU A 360 5.94 -3.71 6.59
N ALA A 361 4.90 -2.87 6.64
CA ALA A 361 3.52 -3.31 6.38
C ALA A 361 3.33 -4.00 5.02
N ALA A 362 4.04 -3.53 3.98
CA ALA A 362 3.98 -4.12 2.66
C ALA A 362 4.62 -5.52 2.61
N GLU A 363 5.69 -5.72 3.38
CA GLU A 363 6.36 -7.02 3.51
C GLU A 363 5.49 -7.98 4.32
N LEU A 364 4.90 -7.51 5.44
CA LEU A 364 3.91 -8.29 6.20
C LEU A 364 2.73 -8.71 5.32
N GLY A 365 2.22 -7.83 4.46
CA GLY A 365 1.14 -8.19 3.52
C GLY A 365 1.54 -9.24 2.48
N ILE A 366 2.82 -9.25 2.06
CA ILE A 366 3.36 -10.30 1.19
C ILE A 366 3.47 -11.62 1.95
N GLU A 367 3.96 -11.60 3.19
CA GLU A 367 4.04 -12.80 4.03
C GLU A 367 2.65 -13.40 4.26
N ILE A 368 1.64 -12.58 4.59
CA ILE A 368 0.24 -13.03 4.71
C ILE A 368 -0.23 -13.70 3.41
N THR A 369 0.03 -13.08 2.25
CA THR A 369 -0.40 -13.62 0.95
C THR A 369 0.30 -14.95 0.62
N ASN A 370 1.59 -15.07 0.95
CA ASN A 370 2.35 -16.31 0.74
C ASN A 370 1.87 -17.42 1.69
N SER A 371 1.65 -17.10 2.97
CA SER A 371 1.12 -18.07 3.94
C SER A 371 -0.27 -18.54 3.55
N TYR A 372 -1.16 -17.64 3.11
CA TYR A 372 -2.47 -18.01 2.58
C TYR A 372 -2.37 -19.04 1.44
N LEU A 373 -1.46 -18.85 0.48
CA LEU A 373 -1.25 -19.79 -0.62
C LEU A 373 -0.77 -21.16 -0.11
N ASP A 374 0.22 -21.17 0.78
CA ASP A 374 0.76 -22.40 1.37
C ASP A 374 -0.31 -23.13 2.22
N HIS A 375 -1.12 -22.36 2.94
CA HIS A 375 -2.25 -22.85 3.72
C HIS A 375 -3.28 -23.52 2.81
N ALA A 376 -3.72 -22.84 1.74
CA ALA A 376 -4.65 -23.39 0.76
C ALA A 376 -4.12 -24.69 0.11
N VAL A 377 -2.82 -24.74 -0.24
CA VAL A 377 -2.19 -25.97 -0.76
C VAL A 377 -2.22 -27.10 0.27
N SER A 378 -2.03 -26.80 1.56
CA SER A 378 -2.06 -27.81 2.62
C SER A 378 -3.45 -28.39 2.86
N TYR A 379 -4.51 -27.59 2.64
CA TYR A 379 -5.92 -28.01 2.71
C TYR A 379 -6.46 -28.58 1.39
N GLY A 380 -5.73 -28.40 0.28
CA GLY A 380 -6.14 -28.85 -1.05
C GLY A 380 -7.23 -27.99 -1.69
N THR A 381 -7.24 -26.69 -1.33
CA THR A 381 -8.20 -25.65 -1.75
C THR A 381 -7.53 -24.61 -2.67
N GLU A 382 -6.33 -24.89 -3.20
CA GLU A 382 -5.55 -23.94 -3.99
C GLU A 382 -6.15 -23.57 -5.37
N ILE A 383 -7.27 -24.20 -5.74
CA ILE A 383 -8.02 -23.98 -6.98
C ILE A 383 -9.41 -23.41 -6.74
N ASP A 384 -9.79 -23.19 -5.47
CA ASP A 384 -11.10 -22.71 -5.05
C ASP A 384 -11.21 -21.17 -5.06
#